data_AF-C9L7U1-F1
#
_entry.id   AF-C9L7U1-F1
#
_cell.length_a   1.000
_cell.length_b   1.000
_cell.length_c   1.000
_cell.angle_alpha   90.00
_cell.angle_beta   90.00
_cell.angle_gamma   90.00
#
_symmetry.space_group_name_H-M   'P 1'
#
loop_
_entity.id
_entity.type
_entity.pdbx_description
1 polymer ?
#
loop_
_entity_poly.entity_id
_entity_poly.type
_entity_poly.pdbx_seq_one_letter_code
_entity_poly.pdbx_strand_id
1 'polypeptide(L)'
;MSIYREVITEVYCDVCGEKVIGWNSTRNDGVSKIWAGYYARLMGCTVGKKVVCKQCRIKKRIEKCNLQKRYGCVEKDKNGACLGIGEQCKHCIACAAFDWEEERKRLSK
;
A
#
# COMPACT_ATOMS: atom_id res chain seq x y z
N MET A 1 -27.39 -22.70 -29.95
CA MET A 1 -26.95 -23.09 -28.59
C MET A 1 -26.06 -21.97 -28.07
N SER A 2 -26.53 -21.18 -27.12
CA SER A 2 -25.75 -20.07 -26.55
C SER A 2 -24.62 -20.64 -25.70
N ILE A 3 -23.37 -20.41 -26.12
CA ILE A 3 -22.18 -20.76 -25.34
C ILE A 3 -22.01 -19.66 -24.29
N TYR A 4 -22.25 -20.01 -23.02
CA TYR A 4 -21.92 -19.14 -21.88
C TYR A 4 -20.45 -19.38 -21.50
N ARG A 5 -19.68 -18.31 -21.30
CA ARG A 5 -18.31 -18.41 -20.77
C ARG A 5 -18.24 -17.65 -19.45
N GLU A 6 -17.69 -18.33 -18.46
CA GLU A 6 -17.38 -17.72 -17.18
C GLU A 6 -15.97 -17.13 -17.24
N VAL A 7 -15.85 -15.85 -16.89
CA VAL A 7 -14.58 -15.15 -16.87
C VAL A 7 -14.28 -14.74 -15.43
N ILE A 8 -13.22 -15.33 -14.88
CA ILE A 8 -12.72 -15.01 -13.55
C ILE A 8 -11.46 -14.16 -13.70
N THR A 9 -11.47 -12.98 -13.10
CA THR A 9 -10.30 -12.09 -13.06
C THR A 9 -9.92 -11.87 -11.61
N GLU A 10 -8.71 -12.26 -11.23
CA GLU A 10 -8.24 -12.15 -9.85
C GLU A 10 -6.89 -11.44 -9.80
N VAL A 11 -6.71 -10.62 -8.76
CA VAL A 11 -5.48 -9.89 -8.50
C VAL A 11 -4.91 -10.39 -7.18
N TYR A 12 -3.68 -10.87 -7.24
CA TYR A 12 -2.92 -11.37 -6.09
C TYR A 12 -1.75 -10.45 -5.77
N CYS A 13 -1.31 -10.51 -4.51
CA CYS A 13 -0.06 -9.88 -4.10
C CYS A 13 1.13 -10.78 -4.43
N ASP A 14 2.10 -10.27 -5.19
CA ASP A 14 3.31 -11.02 -5.57
C ASP A 14 4.28 -11.27 -4.40
N VAL A 15 4.00 -10.70 -3.21
CA VAL A 15 4.85 -10.83 -2.02
C VAL A 15 4.30 -11.83 -1.01
N CYS A 16 3.01 -11.74 -0.68
CA CYS A 16 2.36 -12.64 0.29
C CYS A 16 1.45 -13.70 -0.35
N GLY A 17 1.16 -13.60 -1.66
CA GLY A 17 0.24 -14.51 -2.35
C GLY A 17 -1.24 -14.29 -2.02
N GLU A 18 -1.57 -13.34 -1.14
CA GLU A 18 -2.96 -13.07 -0.78
C GLU A 18 -3.75 -12.46 -1.94
N LYS A 19 -5.01 -12.90 -2.05
CA LYS A 19 -5.98 -12.33 -2.99
C LYS A 19 -6.36 -10.92 -2.54
N VAL A 20 -6.13 -9.94 -3.40
CA VAL A 20 -6.46 -8.53 -3.15
C VAL A 20 -7.91 -8.25 -3.54
N ILE A 21 -8.27 -8.61 -4.77
CA ILE A 21 -9.58 -8.35 -5.35
C ILE A 21 -9.83 -9.35 -6.47
N GLY A 22 -11.09 -9.69 -6.72
CA GLY A 22 -11.46 -10.54 -7.83
C GLY A 22 -12.87 -10.27 -8.33
N TRP A 23 -13.10 -10.59 -9.59
CA TRP A 23 -14.36 -10.48 -10.29
C TRP A 23 -14.70 -11.84 -10.89
N ASN A 24 -15.96 -12.23 -10.75
CA ASN A 24 -16.51 -13.39 -11.43
C ASN A 24 -17.68 -12.91 -12.28
N SER A 25 -17.59 -13.09 -13.60
CA SER A 25 -18.64 -12.74 -14.54
C SER A 25 -19.08 -13.96 -15.33
N THR A 26 -20.36 -14.30 -15.22
CA THR A 26 -21.02 -15.39 -15.94
C THR A 26 -21.55 -14.95 -17.31
N ARG A 27 -21.40 -13.66 -17.66
CA ARG A 27 -22.04 -13.03 -18.82
C ARG A 27 -21.04 -12.57 -19.88
N ASN A 28 -19.91 -13.27 -20.04
CA ASN A 28 -18.78 -12.94 -20.94
C ASN A 28 -18.03 -11.61 -20.66
N ASP A 29 -18.57 -10.72 -19.84
CA ASP A 29 -17.94 -9.42 -19.56
C ASP A 29 -16.89 -9.55 -18.45
N GLY A 30 -15.62 -9.71 -18.85
CA GLY A 30 -14.47 -9.73 -17.94
C GLY A 30 -13.92 -8.34 -17.62
N VAL A 31 -13.20 -8.22 -16.51
CA VAL A 31 -12.46 -6.99 -16.18
C VAL A 31 -11.09 -7.04 -16.87
N SER A 32 -10.76 -6.02 -17.67
CA SER A 32 -9.45 -5.97 -18.32
C SER A 32 -8.32 -5.83 -17.30
N LYS A 33 -7.10 -6.23 -17.67
CA LYS A 33 -5.91 -6.10 -16.80
C LYS A 33 -5.67 -4.66 -16.33
N ILE A 34 -5.97 -3.67 -17.17
CA ILE A 34 -5.81 -2.25 -16.86
C ILE A 34 -6.81 -1.83 -15.77
N TRP A 35 -8.08 -2.23 -15.92
CA TRP A 35 -9.12 -1.95 -14.93
C TRP A 35 -8.88 -2.68 -13.61
N ALA A 36 -8.49 -3.95 -13.66
CA ALA A 36 -8.12 -4.72 -12.48
C ALA A 36 -6.97 -4.05 -11.72
N GLY A 37 -5.97 -3.53 -12.44
CA GLY A 37 -4.87 -2.75 -11.88
C GLY A 37 -5.32 -1.42 -11.26
N TYR A 38 -6.25 -0.72 -11.90
CA TYR A 38 -6.84 0.51 -11.36
C TYR A 38 -7.56 0.26 -10.03
N TYR A 39 -8.45 -0.73 -9.98
CA TYR A 39 -9.18 -1.08 -8.76
C TYR A 39 -8.25 -1.56 -7.62
N ALA A 40 -7.22 -2.35 -7.93
CA ALA A 40 -6.24 -2.75 -6.93
C ALA A 40 -5.47 -1.56 -6.34
N ARG A 41 -5.20 -0.50 -7.12
CA ARG A 41 -4.60 0.75 -6.61
C ARG A 41 -5.53 1.51 -5.66
N LEU A 42 -6.83 1.54 -5.95
CA LEU A 42 -7.82 2.15 -5.04
C LEU A 42 -7.84 1.46 -3.66
N MET A 43 -7.63 0.14 -3.62
CA MET A 43 -7.48 -0.62 -2.37
C MET A 43 -6.14 -0.38 -1.65
N GLY A 44 -5.29 0.51 -2.18
CA GLY A 44 -3.99 0.87 -1.60
C GLY A 44 -2.84 -0.04 -2.01
N CYS A 45 -3.02 -0.89 -3.03
CA CYS A 45 -1.94 -1.70 -3.59
C CYS A 45 -1.08 -0.88 -4.56
N THR A 46 0.19 -1.26 -4.71
CA THR A 46 1.04 -0.72 -5.78
C THR A 46 1.00 -1.68 -6.95
N VAL A 47 0.53 -1.21 -8.10
CA VAL A 47 0.44 -2.01 -9.33
C VAL A 47 1.40 -1.42 -10.36
N GLY A 48 2.50 -2.13 -10.61
CA GLY A 48 3.52 -1.79 -11.62
C GLY A 48 4.06 -3.07 -12.27
N LYS A 49 5.38 -3.24 -12.31
CA LYS A 49 6.00 -4.54 -12.68
C LYS A 49 5.59 -5.69 -11.74
N LYS A 50 5.24 -5.36 -10.50
CA LYS A 50 4.73 -6.27 -9.47
C LYS A 50 3.51 -5.64 -8.79
N VAL A 51 2.59 -6.47 -8.31
CA VAL A 51 1.46 -6.10 -7.46
C VAL A 51 1.85 -6.35 -6.01
N VAL A 52 1.84 -5.30 -5.19
CA VAL A 52 2.13 -5.42 -3.75
C VAL A 52 0.97 -4.87 -2.94
N CYS A 53 0.43 -5.70 -2.05
CA CYS A 53 -0.67 -5.29 -1.17
C CYS A 53 -0.23 -4.22 -0.17
N LYS A 54 -1.20 -3.47 0.34
CA LYS A 54 -1.00 -2.42 1.34
C LYS A 54 -0.20 -2.92 2.56
N GLN A 55 -0.54 -4.11 3.06
CA GLN A 55 0.12 -4.68 4.24
C GLN A 55 1.59 -5.01 4.00
N CYS A 56 1.91 -5.69 2.88
CA CYS A 56 3.29 -5.97 2.50
C CYS A 56 4.12 -4.69 2.27
N ARG A 57 3.49 -3.65 1.73
CA ARG A 57 4.13 -2.33 1.56
C ARG A 57 4.48 -1.70 2.91
N ILE A 58 3.56 -1.78 3.88
CA ILE A 58 3.79 -1.25 5.24
C ILE A 58 4.88 -2.05 5.95
N LYS A 59 4.84 -3.39 5.90
CA LYS A 59 5.89 -4.25 6.50
C LYS A 59 7.28 -3.91 5.97
N LYS A 60 7.44 -3.82 4.64
CA LYS A 60 8.71 -3.42 4.01
C LYS A 60 9.18 -2.02 4.44
N ARG A 61 8.25 -1.08 4.65
CA ARG A 61 8.58 0.26 5.13
C ARG A 61 9.06 0.23 6.59
N ILE A 62 8.42 -0.57 7.45
CA ILE A 62 8.83 -0.79 8.85
C ILE A 62 10.21 -1.43 8.91
N GLU A 63 10.46 -2.47 8.10
CA GLU A 63 11.79 -3.11 8.02
C GLU A 63 12.88 -2.12 7.63
N LYS A 64 12.66 -1.31 6.58
CA LYS A 64 13.61 -0.26 6.18
C LYS A 64 13.85 0.75 7.30
N CYS A 65 12.80 1.17 8.00
CA CYS A 65 12.92 2.07 9.14
C CYS A 65 13.71 1.42 10.30
N ASN A 66 13.47 0.14 10.59
CA ASN A 66 14.22 -0.59 11.60
C ASN A 66 15.69 -0.78 11.22
N LEU A 67 15.99 -1.04 9.94
CA LEU A 67 17.36 -1.08 9.43
C LEU A 67 18.05 0.29 9.58
N GLN A 68 17.36 1.38 9.25
CA GLN A 68 17.87 2.74 9.45
C GLN A 68 18.12 3.06 10.94
N LYS A 69 17.26 2.57 11.85
CA LYS A 69 17.46 2.68 13.30
C LYS A 69 18.66 1.87 13.81
N ARG A 70 18.96 0.71 13.20
CA ARG A 70 20.05 -0.19 13.60
C ARG A 70 21.41 0.22 13.06
N TYR A 71 21.48 0.66 11.80
CA TYR A 71 22.73 0.98 11.13
C TYR A 71 23.07 2.48 11.11
N GLY A 72 22.22 3.32 11.70
CA GLY A 72 22.56 4.67 12.12
C GLY A 72 22.49 5.71 11.01
N CYS A 73 21.31 6.32 10.84
CA CYS A 73 21.16 7.72 10.43
C CYS A 73 19.79 8.21 10.93
N VAL A 74 19.65 8.48 12.23
CA VAL A 74 18.56 9.33 12.73
C VAL A 74 19.04 9.94 14.04
N GLU A 75 19.13 11.26 14.12
CA GLU A 75 19.20 11.94 15.40
C GLU A 75 17.95 11.55 16.21
N LYS A 76 18.15 11.18 17.49
CA LYS A 76 17.06 10.82 18.39
C LYS A 76 16.87 11.97 19.36
N ASP A 77 15.61 12.31 19.63
CA ASP A 77 15.28 13.30 20.64
C ASP A 77 15.47 12.70 22.06
N LYS A 78 15.57 13.56 23.08
CA LYS A 78 15.81 13.13 24.48
C LYS A 78 14.75 12.17 25.04
N ASN A 79 13.55 12.13 24.44
CA ASN A 79 12.45 11.23 24.81
C ASN A 79 12.43 9.92 24.00
N GLY A 80 13.46 9.62 23.21
CA GLY A 80 13.54 8.40 22.39
C GLY A 80 12.71 8.45 21.10
N ALA A 81 12.10 9.60 20.79
CA ALA A 81 11.39 9.84 19.54
C ALA A 81 12.38 10.06 18.37
N CYS A 82 11.98 9.63 17.17
CA CYS A 82 12.76 9.73 15.94
C CYS A 82 12.66 11.16 15.38
N LEU A 83 13.76 11.94 15.35
CA LEU A 83 13.76 13.29 14.77
C LEU A 83 13.76 13.29 13.24
N GLY A 84 14.00 12.14 12.63
CA GLY A 84 14.15 12.03 11.18
C GLY A 84 15.49 12.58 10.70
N ILE A 85 15.75 12.46 9.40
CA ILE A 85 16.87 13.12 8.74
C ILE A 85 16.28 14.30 7.96
N GLY A 86 16.50 15.52 8.43
CA GLY A 86 16.12 16.76 7.74
C GLY A 86 14.62 16.98 7.53
N GLU A 87 14.30 18.13 6.94
CA GLU A 87 12.94 18.70 6.78
C GLU A 87 11.91 17.81 6.06
N GLN A 88 12.32 16.67 5.49
CA GLN A 88 11.47 15.72 4.75
C GLN A 88 10.78 14.66 5.63
N CYS A 89 11.06 14.61 6.95
CA CYS A 89 10.43 13.63 7.84
C CYS A 89 9.04 14.02 8.37
N LYS A 90 8.50 15.19 7.98
CA LYS A 90 7.14 15.66 8.30
C LYS A 90 6.00 14.80 7.74
N HIS A 91 6.31 13.72 7.01
CA HIS A 91 5.33 12.75 6.51
C HIS A 91 5.54 11.34 7.10
N CYS A 92 6.39 11.23 8.12
CA CYS A 92 6.58 9.98 8.84
C CYS A 92 5.51 9.86 9.94
N ILE A 93 4.72 8.79 9.88
CA ILE A 93 3.76 8.34 10.91
C ILE A 93 4.40 8.22 12.31
N ALA A 94 5.73 8.03 12.35
CA ALA A 94 6.52 7.93 13.59
C ALA A 94 7.23 9.23 13.98
N CYS A 95 7.02 10.33 13.24
CA CYS A 95 7.45 11.66 13.66
C CYS A 95 6.51 12.13 14.77
N ALA A 96 7.06 12.46 15.94
CA ALA A 96 6.25 12.95 17.07
C ALA A 96 5.54 14.28 16.75
N ALA A 97 5.98 15.00 15.72
CA ALA A 97 5.36 16.23 15.24
C ALA A 97 4.31 16.00 14.13
N PHE A 98 3.98 14.74 13.79
CA PHE A 98 2.96 14.45 12.78
C PHE A 98 1.56 14.48 13.41
N ASP A 99 0.78 15.51 13.07
CA ASP A 99 -0.59 15.66 13.55
C ASP A 99 -1.58 14.79 12.73
N TRP A 100 -2.06 13.74 13.38
CA TRP A 100 -3.02 12.80 12.80
C TRP A 100 -4.42 13.39 12.60
N GLU A 101 -4.78 14.43 13.36
CA GLU A 101 -6.07 15.11 13.21
C GLU A 101 -6.07 16.02 11.98
N GLU A 102 -4.96 16.69 11.71
CA GLU A 102 -4.79 17.52 10.52
C GLU A 102 -4.84 16.67 9.24
N GLU A 103 -4.16 15.52 9.24
CA GLU A 103 -4.16 14.61 8.09
C GLU A 103 -5.54 13.95 7.86
N ARG A 104 -6.28 13.67 8.93
CA ARG A 104 -7.69 13.22 8.83
C ARG A 104 -8.57 14.28 8.19
N LYS A 105 -8.43 15.55 8.57
CA LYS A 105 -9.18 16.68 7.98
C LYS A 105 -8.85 16.90 6.50
N ARG A 106 -7.60 16.64 6.09
CA ARG A 106 -7.17 16.69 4.69
C ARG A 106 -7.83 15.61 3.83
N LEU A 107 -7.97 14.40 4.36
CA LEU A 107 -8.56 13.26 3.65
C LEU A 107 -10.10 13.24 3.66
N SER A 108 -10.74 14.07 4.49
CA SER A 108 -12.20 14.21 4.56
C SER A 108 -12.78 15.31 3.66
N LYS A 109 -11.95 15.94 2.81
CA LYS A 109 -12.35 16.92 1.79
C LYS A 109 -12.27 16.29 0.42
#